data_AF-X0WA46-F1
#
_entry.id   AF-X0WA46-F1
#
_cell.length_a   1.000
_cell.length_b   1.000
_cell.length_c   1.000
_cell.angle_alpha   90.00
_cell.angle_beta   90.00
_cell.angle_gamma   90.00
#
_symmetry.space_group_name_H-M   'P 1'
#
loop_
_entity.id
_entity.type
_entity.pdbx_description
1 polymer ?
#
loop_
_entity_poly.entity_id
_entity_poly.type
_entity_poly.pdbx_seq_one_letter_code
_entity_poly.pdbx_strand_id
1 'polypeptide(L)'
;MPTTTSSVSTQHPAYVAINPDWIKVRDFAAGPRAVKSKRTTYLPATSGMRQKGFGSTSGQTEGDALYSSYLTRAVVPELIKPAVNALVGVMHREAAEIQLPKVMEPLRANATLEGESLLTLLRRINTEQVEVGRIGLLIDVPIGNAGVLPYIVTYDAENIINWDCSRRPDGRERPDF
;
A
#
# COMPACT_ATOMS: atom_id res chain seq x y z
N MET A 1 -11.92 -2.88 -35.51
CA MET A 1 -11.56 -3.44 -34.19
C MET A 1 -12.21 -2.56 -33.14
N PRO A 2 -13.08 -3.07 -32.25
CA PRO A 2 -13.69 -2.22 -31.24
C PRO A 2 -12.61 -1.86 -30.22
N THR A 3 -12.27 -0.57 -30.13
CA THR A 3 -11.51 -0.03 -29.00
C THR A 3 -12.36 -0.20 -27.75
N THR A 4 -12.00 -1.14 -26.90
CA THR A 4 -12.60 -1.26 -25.57
C THR A 4 -12.19 -0.02 -24.78
N THR A 5 -13.08 0.96 -24.72
CA THR A 5 -12.89 2.14 -23.85
C THR A 5 -13.01 1.66 -22.41
N SER A 6 -11.91 1.21 -21.82
CA SER A 6 -11.82 0.92 -20.40
C SER A 6 -12.15 2.21 -19.65
N SER A 7 -13.28 2.27 -18.96
CA SER A 7 -13.60 3.42 -18.11
C SER A 7 -12.52 3.57 -17.05
N VAL A 8 -12.25 4.79 -16.60
CA VAL A 8 -11.21 5.09 -15.58
C VAL A 8 -11.39 4.25 -14.32
N SER A 9 -12.62 3.82 -14.02
CA SER A 9 -12.97 2.98 -12.86
C SER A 9 -12.85 1.47 -13.10
N THR A 10 -12.44 1.02 -14.29
CA THR A 10 -12.29 -0.41 -14.58
C THR A 10 -11.10 -0.97 -13.80
N GLN A 11 -11.33 -2.00 -12.98
CA GLN A 11 -10.28 -2.63 -12.19
C GLN A 11 -9.65 -3.81 -12.94
N HIS A 12 -8.32 -3.91 -12.90
CA HIS A 12 -7.61 -5.05 -13.48
C HIS A 12 -7.92 -6.33 -12.69
N PRO A 13 -8.12 -7.52 -13.32
CA PRO A 13 -8.47 -8.75 -12.59
C PRO A 13 -7.49 -9.12 -11.47
N ALA A 14 -6.19 -8.91 -11.69
CA ALA A 14 -5.17 -9.15 -10.67
C ALA A 14 -5.26 -8.14 -9.50
N TYR A 15 -5.71 -6.91 -9.73
CA TYR A 15 -5.99 -5.95 -8.65
C TYR A 15 -7.12 -6.47 -7.76
N VAL A 16 -8.23 -6.88 -8.37
CA VAL A 16 -9.41 -7.40 -7.64
C VAL A 16 -9.03 -8.61 -6.78
N ALA A 17 -8.19 -9.49 -7.31
CA ALA A 17 -7.75 -10.69 -6.60
C ALA A 17 -6.90 -10.39 -5.36
N ILE A 18 -5.97 -9.43 -5.44
CA ILE A 18 -4.97 -9.18 -4.38
C ILE A 18 -5.38 -8.08 -3.40
N ASN A 19 -6.27 -7.17 -3.78
CA ASN A 19 -6.67 -6.03 -2.97
C ASN A 19 -7.15 -6.39 -1.54
N PRO A 20 -7.93 -7.47 -1.31
CA PRO A 20 -8.30 -7.89 0.05
C PRO A 20 -7.08 -8.23 0.93
N ASP A 21 -6.02 -8.79 0.34
CA ASP A 21 -4.80 -9.14 1.06
C ASP A 21 -3.97 -7.90 1.37
N TRP A 22 -3.87 -6.94 0.44
CA TRP A 22 -3.25 -5.64 0.71
C TRP A 22 -3.90 -4.93 1.90
N ILE A 23 -5.23 -4.82 1.90
CA ILE A 23 -5.97 -4.20 3.01
C ILE A 23 -5.67 -4.90 4.33
N LYS A 24 -5.61 -6.23 4.33
CA LYS A 24 -5.26 -7.00 5.53
C LYS A 24 -3.85 -6.69 6.00
N VAL A 25 -2.85 -6.70 5.11
CA VAL A 25 -1.46 -6.38 5.49
C VAL A 25 -1.38 -4.96 6.07
N ARG A 26 -2.01 -3.97 5.44
CA ARG A 26 -2.03 -2.58 5.94
C ARG A 26 -2.68 -2.47 7.31
N ASP A 27 -3.82 -3.11 7.54
CA ASP A 27 -4.52 -3.09 8.83
C ASP A 27 -3.65 -3.70 9.94
N PHE A 28 -2.94 -4.80 9.65
CA PHE A 28 -2.04 -5.44 10.62
C PHE A 28 -0.71 -4.70 10.80
N ALA A 29 -0.20 -4.02 9.76
CA ALA A 29 0.98 -3.15 9.85
C ALA A 29 0.69 -1.88 10.67
N ALA A 30 -0.51 -1.30 10.54
CA ALA A 30 -0.98 -0.16 11.33
C ALA A 30 -1.18 -0.52 12.82
N GLY A 31 -1.41 -1.79 13.11
CA GLY A 31 -1.38 -2.36 14.45
C GLY A 31 -2.75 -2.70 15.05
N PRO A 32 -2.79 -3.12 16.34
CA PRO A 32 -3.95 -3.73 16.96
C PRO A 32 -5.18 -2.83 16.98
N ARG A 33 -4.98 -1.52 17.09
CA ARG A 33 -6.07 -0.54 17.08
C ARG A 33 -6.79 -0.50 15.74
N ALA A 34 -6.05 -0.56 14.62
CA ALA A 34 -6.62 -0.57 13.28
C ALA A 34 -7.42 -1.87 13.05
N VAL A 35 -6.84 -3.02 13.38
CA VAL A 35 -7.52 -4.33 13.29
C VAL A 35 -8.80 -4.36 14.13
N LYS A 36 -8.74 -3.92 15.40
CA LYS A 36 -9.92 -3.89 16.28
C LYS A 36 -11.01 -2.93 15.79
N SER A 37 -10.64 -1.84 15.10
CA SER A 37 -11.62 -0.90 14.55
C SER A 37 -12.52 -1.53 13.48
N LYS A 38 -12.03 -2.56 12.77
CA LYS A 38 -12.78 -3.32 11.76
C LYS A 38 -13.71 -4.38 12.36
N ARG A 39 -13.74 -4.53 13.69
CA ARG A 39 -14.71 -5.35 14.45
C ARG A 39 -14.90 -6.75 13.85
N THR A 40 -16.10 -7.06 13.36
CA THR A 40 -16.53 -8.38 12.92
C THR A 40 -15.78 -8.91 11.71
N THR A 41 -15.11 -8.05 10.94
CA THR A 41 -14.28 -8.45 9.80
C THR A 41 -13.11 -9.34 10.24
N TYR A 42 -12.44 -8.98 11.35
CA TYR A 42 -11.29 -9.75 11.88
C TYR A 42 -11.60 -10.49 13.18
N LEU A 43 -12.54 -9.98 13.96
CA LEU A 43 -12.93 -10.49 15.26
C LEU A 43 -14.44 -10.79 15.23
N PRO A 44 -14.85 -11.88 14.56
CA PRO A 44 -16.26 -12.25 14.44
C PRO A 44 -16.86 -12.56 15.81
N ALA A 45 -18.10 -12.17 16.02
CA ALA A 45 -18.81 -12.46 17.26
C ALA A 45 -19.07 -13.96 17.43
N THR A 46 -18.90 -14.46 18.65
CA THR A 46 -19.17 -15.87 18.97
C THR A 46 -20.66 -16.20 18.82
N SER A 47 -20.99 -17.48 18.67
CA SER A 47 -22.39 -17.95 18.59
C SER A 47 -23.21 -17.55 19.82
N GLY A 48 -22.62 -17.60 21.02
CA GLY A 48 -23.26 -17.17 22.27
C GLY A 48 -23.59 -15.68 22.32
N MET A 49 -22.72 -14.82 21.77
CA MET A 49 -23.00 -13.38 21.67
C MET A 49 -24.16 -13.10 20.70
N ARG A 50 -24.22 -13.83 19.58
CA ARG A 50 -25.31 -13.72 18.61
C ARG A 50 -26.65 -14.19 19.20
N GLN A 51 -26.66 -15.30 19.93
CA GLN A 51 -27.86 -15.78 20.64
C GLN A 51 -28.36 -14.77 21.68
N LYS A 52 -27.46 -13.98 22.28
CA LYS A 52 -27.77 -12.89 23.22
C LYS A 52 -28.09 -11.55 22.54
N GLY A 53 -28.33 -11.56 21.23
CA GLY A 53 -28.84 -10.40 20.49
C GLY A 53 -27.79 -9.52 19.79
N PHE A 54 -26.51 -9.90 19.76
CA PHE A 54 -25.48 -9.14 19.05
C PHE A 54 -25.86 -8.88 17.59
N GLY A 55 -25.83 -7.61 17.16
CA GLY A 55 -26.20 -7.20 15.80
C GLY A 55 -27.71 -7.00 15.57
N SER A 56 -28.52 -7.05 16.62
CA SER A 56 -29.94 -6.65 16.57
C SER A 56 -30.09 -5.14 16.32
N THR A 57 -31.16 -4.74 15.64
CA THR A 57 -31.48 -3.35 15.26
C THR A 57 -31.49 -2.36 16.43
N SER A 58 -31.68 -2.86 17.66
CA SER A 58 -31.73 -2.05 18.88
C SER A 58 -30.37 -1.74 19.54
N GLY A 59 -29.26 -2.31 19.06
CA GLY A 59 -27.88 -1.87 19.35
C GLY A 59 -27.42 -1.84 20.83
N GLN A 60 -28.24 -2.31 21.78
CA GLN A 60 -27.98 -2.31 23.22
C GLN A 60 -28.37 -3.64 23.85
N THR A 61 -28.00 -4.74 23.21
CA THR A 61 -28.27 -6.08 23.74
C THR A 61 -27.17 -6.55 24.69
N GLU A 62 -27.47 -7.58 25.49
CA GLU A 62 -26.45 -8.24 26.30
C GLU A 62 -25.29 -8.77 25.42
N GLY A 63 -25.60 -9.23 24.20
CA GLY A 63 -24.62 -9.65 23.19
C GLY A 63 -23.64 -8.54 22.79
N ASP A 64 -24.09 -7.29 22.67
CA ASP A 64 -23.25 -6.13 22.32
C ASP A 64 -22.27 -5.76 23.44
N ALA A 65 -22.72 -5.83 24.70
CA ALA A 65 -21.86 -5.60 25.87
C ALA A 65 -20.81 -6.70 26.05
N LEU A 66 -21.17 -7.95 25.75
CA LEU A 66 -20.22 -9.07 25.73
C LEU A 66 -19.20 -8.92 24.60
N TYR A 67 -19.64 -8.49 23.42
CA TYR A 67 -18.76 -8.27 22.28
C TYR A 67 -17.77 -7.12 22.52
N SER A 68 -18.21 -6.01 23.12
CA SER A 68 -17.30 -4.90 23.45
C SER A 68 -16.22 -5.34 24.44
N SER A 69 -16.60 -6.13 25.45
CA SER A 69 -15.67 -6.71 26.42
C SER A 69 -14.70 -7.70 25.76
N TYR A 70 -15.16 -8.48 24.78
CA TYR A 70 -14.32 -9.35 23.97
C TYR A 70 -13.31 -8.55 23.13
N LEU A 71 -13.75 -7.49 22.45
CA LEU A 71 -12.88 -6.64 21.63
C LEU A 71 -11.78 -5.96 22.45
N THR A 72 -12.09 -5.50 23.67
CA THR A 72 -11.08 -4.95 24.58
C THR A 72 -10.03 -6.00 24.94
N ARG A 73 -10.44 -7.24 25.24
CA ARG A 73 -9.54 -8.33 25.65
C ARG A 73 -8.80 -9.01 24.51
N ALA A 74 -9.28 -8.90 23.27
CA ALA A 74 -8.66 -9.55 22.13
C ALA A 74 -7.19 -9.11 21.98
N VAL A 75 -6.28 -10.07 21.89
CA VAL A 75 -4.85 -9.81 21.65
C VAL A 75 -4.59 -9.97 20.16
N VAL A 76 -4.15 -8.90 19.51
CA VAL A 76 -3.73 -8.93 18.11
C VAL A 76 -2.20 -8.89 18.09
N PRO A 77 -1.52 -9.93 17.58
CA PRO A 77 -0.07 -9.96 17.56
C PRO A 77 0.48 -8.99 16.52
N GLU A 78 1.44 -8.16 16.92
CA GLU A 78 2.12 -7.19 16.06
C GLU A 78 3.33 -7.83 15.37
N LEU A 79 3.09 -8.69 14.37
CA LEU A 79 4.18 -9.39 13.67
C LEU A 79 4.64 -8.67 12.39
N ILE A 80 3.72 -8.03 11.68
CA ILE A 80 3.99 -7.45 10.36
C ILE A 80 4.95 -6.26 10.48
N LYS A 81 4.62 -5.26 11.29
CA LYS A 81 5.45 -4.06 11.47
C LYS A 81 6.91 -4.34 11.85
N PRO A 82 7.22 -5.17 12.88
CA PRO A 82 8.61 -5.47 13.19
C PRO A 82 9.30 -6.29 12.10
N ALA A 83 8.59 -7.19 11.41
CA ALA A 83 9.16 -7.94 10.29
C ALA A 83 9.53 -7.03 9.11
N VAL A 84 8.65 -6.12 8.72
CA VAL A 84 8.91 -5.12 7.66
C VAL A 84 10.11 -4.26 8.04
N ASN A 85 10.14 -3.72 9.26
CA ASN A 85 11.26 -2.90 9.73
C ASN A 85 12.59 -3.68 9.76
N ALA A 86 12.55 -4.95 10.15
CA ALA A 86 13.74 -5.81 10.15
C ALA A 86 14.25 -6.04 8.73
N LEU A 87 13.36 -6.39 7.79
CA LEU A 87 13.73 -6.63 6.39
C LEU A 87 14.27 -5.38 5.72
N VAL A 88 13.60 -4.23 5.88
CA VAL A 88 14.06 -2.93 5.38
C VAL A 88 15.41 -2.57 6.03
N GLY A 89 15.58 -2.81 7.33
CA GLY A 89 16.84 -2.60 8.03
C GLY A 89 17.99 -3.43 7.45
N VAL A 90 17.72 -4.69 7.08
CA VAL A 90 18.71 -5.56 6.42
C VAL A 90 19.04 -5.05 5.02
N MET A 91 18.03 -4.67 4.23
CA MET A 91 18.24 -4.12 2.87
C MET A 91 19.08 -2.85 2.88
N HIS A 92 18.92 -2.00 3.89
CA HIS A 92 19.63 -0.73 4.02
C HIS A 92 20.86 -0.78 4.92
N ARG A 93 21.37 -1.99 5.23
CA ARG A 93 22.59 -2.15 6.03
C ARG A 93 23.80 -1.54 5.32
N GLU A 94 23.88 -1.72 4.02
CA GLU A 94 24.84 -1.06 3.14
C GLU A 94 24.15 0.11 2.43
N ALA A 95 24.81 1.25 2.38
CA ALA A 95 24.27 2.41 1.69
C ALA A 95 24.23 2.14 0.19
N ALA A 96 23.09 2.42 -0.44
CA ALA A 96 22.95 2.28 -1.88
C ALA A 96 23.87 3.27 -2.62
N GLU A 97 24.66 2.76 -3.57
CA GLU A 97 25.44 3.60 -4.46
C GLU A 97 24.55 4.16 -5.57
N ILE A 98 24.25 5.45 -5.50
CA ILE A 98 23.44 6.13 -6.52
C ILE A 98 24.36 6.99 -7.38
N GLN A 99 24.53 6.58 -8.64
CA GLN A 99 25.30 7.31 -9.65
C GLN A 99 24.38 8.28 -10.40
N LEU A 100 24.64 9.58 -10.28
CA LEU A 100 23.86 10.63 -10.91
C LEU A 100 24.74 11.44 -11.87
N PRO A 101 24.22 11.85 -13.04
CA PRO A 101 24.85 12.87 -13.85
C PRO A 101 24.99 14.18 -13.07
N LYS A 102 26.07 14.95 -13.30
CA LYS A 102 26.31 16.24 -12.60
C LYS A 102 25.12 17.19 -12.60
N VAL A 103 24.35 17.22 -13.70
CA VAL A 103 23.16 18.06 -13.85
C VAL A 103 22.05 17.69 -12.86
N MET A 104 21.98 16.40 -12.47
CA MET A 104 20.94 15.83 -11.61
C MET A 104 21.37 15.61 -10.16
N GLU A 105 22.59 15.98 -9.78
CA GLU A 105 23.05 15.85 -8.39
C GLU A 105 22.14 16.53 -7.34
N PRO A 106 21.46 17.66 -7.62
CA PRO A 106 20.54 18.22 -6.64
C PRO A 106 19.36 17.30 -6.29
N LEU A 107 19.00 16.34 -7.15
CA LEU A 107 17.99 15.32 -6.87
C LEU A 107 18.37 14.43 -5.70
N ARG A 108 19.68 14.26 -5.42
CA ARG A 108 20.14 13.45 -4.30
C ARG A 108 19.54 13.92 -2.97
N ALA A 109 19.43 15.24 -2.80
CA ALA A 109 18.88 15.87 -1.61
C ALA A 109 17.38 16.17 -1.72
N ASN A 110 16.86 16.44 -2.93
CA ASN A 110 15.47 16.80 -3.17
C ASN A 110 14.93 16.10 -4.43
N ALA A 111 14.43 14.89 -4.26
CA ALA A 111 13.94 14.04 -5.35
C ALA A 111 12.43 14.08 -5.52
N THR A 112 11.67 14.35 -4.45
CA THR A 112 10.21 14.28 -4.44
C THR A 112 9.57 15.65 -4.33
N LEU A 113 8.27 15.75 -4.64
CA LEU A 113 7.51 16.99 -4.45
C LEU A 113 7.56 17.52 -3.01
N GLU A 114 7.69 16.61 -2.04
CA GLU A 114 7.72 16.90 -0.60
C GLU A 114 9.12 17.26 -0.08
N GLY A 115 10.16 17.21 -0.93
CA GLY A 115 11.53 17.53 -0.51
C GLY A 115 12.33 16.34 0.02
N GLU A 116 11.90 15.10 -0.24
CA GLU A 116 12.60 13.92 0.27
C GLU A 116 13.89 13.63 -0.51
N SER A 117 14.93 13.17 0.20
CA SER A 117 16.17 12.69 -0.42
C SER A 117 15.94 11.37 -1.18
N LEU A 118 16.81 11.06 -2.17
CA LEU A 118 16.74 9.78 -2.88
C LEU A 118 16.88 8.57 -1.95
N LEU A 119 17.65 8.69 -0.86
CA LEU A 119 17.81 7.61 0.11
C LEU A 119 16.54 7.39 0.93
N THR A 120 15.84 8.48 1.29
CA THR A 120 14.53 8.40 1.97
C THR A 120 13.50 7.78 1.04
N LEU A 121 13.45 8.23 -0.21
CA LEU A 121 12.56 7.68 -1.23
C LEU A 121 12.83 6.19 -1.46
N LEU A 122 14.10 5.78 -1.53
CA LEU A 122 14.47 4.37 -1.68
C LEU A 122 14.00 3.52 -0.49
N ARG A 123 14.11 4.03 0.73
CA ARG A 123 13.56 3.35 1.92
C ARG A 123 12.04 3.18 1.83
N ARG A 124 11.33 4.22 1.37
CA ARG A 124 9.88 4.16 1.16
C ARG A 124 9.50 3.12 0.10
N ILE A 125 10.20 3.11 -1.04
CA ILE A 125 10.04 2.11 -2.10
C ILE A 125 10.20 0.70 -1.55
N ASN A 126 11.28 0.43 -0.82
CA ASN A 126 11.56 -0.90 -0.27
C ASN A 126 10.52 -1.30 0.78
N THR A 127 10.04 -0.36 1.59
CA THR A 127 8.97 -0.62 2.57
C THR A 127 7.68 -1.06 1.88
N GLU A 128 7.27 -0.32 0.85
CA GLU A 128 6.08 -0.65 0.04
C GLU A 128 6.23 -1.98 -0.71
N GLN A 129 7.42 -2.27 -1.23
CA GLN A 129 7.71 -3.56 -1.87
C GLN A 129 7.62 -4.74 -0.88
N VAL A 130 8.06 -4.56 0.37
CA VAL A 130 7.96 -5.63 1.39
C VAL A 130 6.52 -5.79 1.89
N GLU A 131 5.75 -4.72 2.02
CA GLU A 131 4.37 -4.79 2.52
C GLU A 131 3.38 -5.32 1.47
N VAL A 132 3.32 -4.67 0.30
CA VAL A 132 2.28 -4.92 -0.70
C VAL A 132 2.83 -5.47 -2.02
N GLY A 133 4.14 -5.58 -2.16
CA GLY A 133 4.79 -6.14 -3.35
C GLY A 133 4.83 -5.20 -4.56
N ARG A 134 4.29 -3.98 -4.44
CA ARG A 134 4.16 -3.03 -5.55
C ARG A 134 4.16 -1.59 -5.06
N ILE A 135 4.78 -0.70 -5.83
CA ILE A 135 4.66 0.75 -5.68
C ILE A 135 4.62 1.40 -7.07
N GLY A 136 3.88 2.49 -7.22
CA GLY A 136 3.91 3.35 -8.39
C GLY A 136 4.90 4.49 -8.24
N LEU A 137 5.70 4.76 -9.27
CA LEU A 137 6.54 5.94 -9.36
C LEU A 137 6.17 6.71 -10.62
N LEU A 138 5.75 7.95 -10.46
CA LEU A 138 5.55 8.89 -11.55
C LEU A 138 6.67 9.91 -11.51
N ILE A 139 7.33 10.10 -12.65
CA ILE A 139 8.32 11.15 -12.84
C ILE A 139 7.63 12.25 -13.62
N ASP A 140 7.61 13.46 -13.06
CA ASP A 140 7.06 14.63 -13.73
C ASP A 140 8.11 15.72 -13.88
N VAL A 141 7.97 16.51 -14.95
CA VAL A 141 8.86 17.61 -15.29
C VAL A 141 8.03 18.89 -15.26
N PRO A 142 8.34 19.84 -14.37
CA PRO A 142 7.57 21.07 -14.28
C PRO A 142 7.71 21.89 -15.57
N ILE A 143 6.57 22.30 -16.12
CA ILE A 143 6.48 23.06 -17.35
C ILE A 143 6.71 24.55 -17.01
N GLY A 144 7.71 25.19 -17.63
CA GLY A 144 7.83 26.65 -17.60
C GLY A 144 9.23 27.24 -17.47
N ASN A 145 10.26 26.45 -17.16
CA ASN A 145 11.64 26.96 -17.07
C ASN A 145 12.65 25.93 -17.63
N ALA A 146 13.54 26.38 -18.51
CA ALA A 146 14.66 25.58 -18.97
C ALA A 146 15.64 25.35 -17.81
N GLY A 147 15.93 24.08 -17.49
CA GLY A 147 16.86 23.72 -16.41
C GLY A 147 16.20 23.33 -15.08
N VAL A 148 14.87 23.17 -15.02
CA VAL A 148 14.22 22.62 -13.82
C VAL A 148 14.37 21.11 -13.80
N LEU A 149 14.68 20.59 -12.62
CA LEU A 149 14.87 19.17 -12.38
C LEU A 149 13.52 18.44 -12.33
N PRO A 150 13.45 17.18 -12.81
CA PRO A 150 12.28 16.34 -12.63
C PRO A 150 12.07 16.03 -11.15
N TYR A 151 10.83 15.76 -10.75
CA TYR A 151 10.52 15.27 -9.41
C TYR A 151 9.76 13.95 -9.48
N ILE A 152 9.88 13.15 -8.42
CA ILE A 152 9.28 11.83 -8.31
C ILE A 152 8.08 11.90 -7.36
N VAL A 153 6.95 11.37 -7.80
CA VAL A 153 5.74 11.18 -7.01
C VAL A 153 5.50 9.69 -6.83
N THR A 154 5.29 9.27 -5.58
CA THR A 154 4.96 7.89 -5.24
C THR A 154 3.45 7.69 -5.19
N TYR A 155 2.97 6.60 -5.76
CA TYR A 155 1.58 6.15 -5.64
C TYR A 155 1.55 4.79 -4.95
N ASP A 156 0.71 4.68 -3.92
CA ASP A 156 0.46 3.40 -3.26
C ASP A 156 -0.17 2.39 -4.23
N ALA A 157 0.04 1.10 -4.00
CA ALA A 157 -0.43 0.03 -4.88
C ALA A 157 -1.95 0.07 -5.11
N GLU A 158 -2.69 0.44 -4.07
CA GLU A 158 -4.15 0.54 -4.03
C GLU A 158 -4.68 1.63 -4.98
N ASN A 159 -3.89 2.67 -5.24
CA ASN A 159 -4.28 3.75 -6.16
C ASN A 159 -4.13 3.36 -7.64
N ILE A 160 -3.38 2.30 -7.95
CA ILE A 160 -3.16 1.84 -9.31
C ILE A 160 -4.12 0.69 -9.62
N ILE A 161 -5.37 1.06 -9.91
CA ILE A 161 -6.48 0.11 -10.11
C ILE A 161 -6.51 -0.55 -11.49
N ASN A 162 -5.92 0.09 -12.49
CA ASN A 162 -5.95 -0.35 -13.88
C ASN A 162 -4.56 -0.26 -14.50
N TRP A 163 -4.18 -1.28 -15.26
CA TRP A 163 -2.99 -1.30 -16.08
C TRP A 163 -3.20 -2.28 -17.23
N ASP A 164 -2.56 -2.02 -18.36
CA ASP A 164 -2.57 -2.95 -19.49
C ASP A 164 -1.18 -3.56 -19.65
N CYS A 165 -1.14 -4.89 -19.67
CA CYS A 165 0.07 -5.67 -19.96
C CYS A 165 0.10 -6.12 -21.44
N SER A 166 -0.95 -5.82 -22.22
CA SER A 166 -1.04 -6.17 -23.62
C SER A 166 -0.03 -5.37 -24.45
N ARG A 167 0.42 -6.01 -25.54
CA ARG A 167 1.50 -5.55 -26.41
C ARG A 167 1.27 -4.10 -26.84
N ARG A 168 2.22 -3.22 -26.51
CA ARG A 168 2.25 -1.86 -27.05
C ARG A 168 2.38 -1.91 -28.58
N PRO A 169 1.76 -0.97 -29.32
CA PRO A 169 1.87 -0.91 -30.79
C PRO A 169 3.30 -0.67 -31.32
N ASP A 170 4.25 -0.33 -30.45
CA ASP A 170 5.63 0.06 -30.78
C ASP A 170 6.61 -1.12 -30.89
N GLY A 171 6.12 -2.37 -30.82
CA GLY A 171 6.91 -3.57 -31.13
C GLY A 171 7.98 -3.95 -30.10
N ARG A 172 8.06 -3.28 -28.94
CA ARG A 172 8.98 -3.64 -27.87
C ARG A 172 8.37 -4.76 -27.03
N GLU A 173 9.00 -5.93 -27.07
CA GLU A 173 8.58 -7.10 -26.31
C GLU A 173 9.03 -6.97 -24.85
N ARG A 174 8.23 -7.53 -23.95
CA ARG A 174 8.62 -7.68 -22.55
C ARG A 174 9.78 -8.69 -22.52
N PRO A 175 10.96 -8.36 -21.96
CA PRO A 175 11.98 -9.37 -21.73
C PRO A 175 11.41 -10.40 -20.74
N ASP A 176 11.46 -11.66 -21.16
CA ASP A 176 11.14 -12.80 -20.31
C ASP A 176 12.18 -12.87 -19.21
N PHE A 177 11.77 -12.66 -17.96
CA PHE A 177 12.53 -13.00 -16.76
C PHE A 177 11.75 -14.04 -15.98
#